data_AF-A0A9P9D2K1-F1
#
_entry.id   AF-A0A9P9D2K1-F1
#
_cell.length_a   1.000
_cell.length_b   1.000
_cell.length_c   1.000
_cell.angle_alpha   90.00
_cell.angle_beta   90.00
_cell.angle_gamma   90.00
#
_symmetry.space_group_name_H-M   'P 1'
#
loop_
_entity.id
_entity.type
_entity.pdbx_description
1 polymer ?
#
loop_
_entity_poly.entity_id
_entity_poly.type
_entity_poly.pdbx_seq_one_letter_code
_entity_poly.pdbx_strand_id
1 'polypeptide(L)'
;SCDKRTDLVSSHPAQEGLVMRPIPLPEKPAVIEERNGEIEFRVVNNDGERESLIILSGLKCVFQKQLPEMPKSYIARLVYDRAHMSIAIVKKPLAV
;
A
#
# COMPACT_ATOMS: atom_id res chain seq x y z
N SER A 1 -6.49 58.64 9.31
CA SER A 1 -6.61 58.20 10.71
C SER A 1 -8.00 57.64 10.88
N CYS A 2 -8.19 56.41 10.41
CA CYS A 2 -8.14 55.18 11.22
C CYS A 2 -9.53 54.90 11.80
N ASP A 3 -10.10 53.86 11.20
CA ASP A 3 -11.48 53.40 11.26
C ASP A 3 -12.03 53.10 12.65
N LYS A 4 -13.31 53.45 12.78
CA LYS A 4 -14.24 52.95 13.79
C LYS A 4 -14.34 51.43 13.63
N ARG A 5 -13.98 50.67 14.67
CA ARG A 5 -14.48 49.30 14.83
C ARG A 5 -14.68 48.99 16.29
N THR A 6 -15.84 49.43 16.78
CA THR A 6 -16.47 48.90 17.97
C THR A 6 -16.85 47.45 17.74
N ASP A 7 -16.63 46.65 18.77
CA ASP A 7 -16.86 45.22 18.85
C ASP A 7 -18.30 44.85 18.46
N LEU A 8 -18.43 44.01 17.44
CA LEU A 8 -19.66 43.27 17.20
C LEU A 8 -19.34 41.78 17.32
N VAL A 9 -19.52 41.27 18.54
CA VAL A 9 -19.75 39.85 18.80
C VAL A 9 -20.87 39.40 17.87
N SER A 10 -20.53 38.52 16.93
CA SER A 10 -21.49 37.83 16.09
C SER A 10 -21.62 36.40 16.61
N SER A 11 -22.63 36.22 17.44
CA SER A 11 -23.20 34.92 17.81
C SER A 11 -23.54 34.12 16.55
N HIS A 12 -22.74 33.11 16.25
CA HIS A 12 -23.09 32.06 15.29
C HIS A 12 -23.47 30.80 16.10
N PRO A 13 -24.66 30.22 15.88
CA PRO A 13 -25.06 29.00 16.56
C PRO A 13 -24.16 27.85 16.10
N ALA A 14 -23.79 26.98 17.06
CA ALA A 14 -23.01 25.78 16.81
C ALA A 14 -23.63 24.95 15.69
N GLN A 15 -22.89 24.75 14.60
CA GLN A 15 -23.33 23.89 13.51
C GLN A 15 -23.27 22.43 13.98
N GLU A 16 -24.44 21.81 14.10
CA GLU A 16 -24.63 20.38 14.34
C GLU A 16 -23.87 19.53 13.30
N GLY A 17 -23.24 18.46 13.80
CA GLY A 17 -22.28 17.65 13.08
C GLY A 17 -22.78 17.07 11.77
N LEU A 18 -21.96 17.20 10.73
CA LEU A 18 -22.13 16.48 9.47
C LEU A 18 -21.99 14.98 9.73
N VAL A 19 -23.11 14.28 9.82
CA VAL A 19 -23.16 12.81 9.83
C VAL A 19 -22.70 12.33 8.45
N MET A 20 -21.42 11.99 8.32
CA MET A 20 -20.93 11.29 7.14
C MET A 20 -21.56 9.90 7.12
N ARG A 21 -22.63 9.74 6.33
CA ARG A 21 -23.17 8.41 6.01
C ARG A 21 -22.14 7.71 5.11
N PRO A 22 -21.56 6.56 5.51
CA PRO A 22 -20.62 5.85 4.64
C PRO A 22 -21.35 5.47 3.36
N ILE A 23 -20.85 5.95 2.23
CA ILE A 23 -21.30 5.49 0.91
C ILE A 23 -20.83 4.04 0.76
N PRO A 24 -21.71 3.05 0.53
CA PRO A 24 -21.28 1.67 0.31
C PRO A 24 -20.52 1.59 -1.02
N LEU A 25 -19.19 1.58 -0.96
CA LEU A 25 -18.34 1.30 -2.10
C LEU A 25 -18.30 -0.23 -2.30
N PRO A 26 -18.58 -0.75 -3.51
CA PRO A 26 -18.42 -2.16 -3.78
C PRO A 26 -16.99 -2.62 -3.45
N GLU A 27 -16.87 -3.65 -2.61
CA GLU A 27 -15.57 -4.19 -2.21
C GLU A 27 -14.85 -4.78 -3.44
N LYS A 28 -13.58 -4.44 -3.61
CA LYS A 28 -12.74 -5.04 -4.65
C LYS A 28 -12.45 -6.51 -4.29
N PRO A 29 -12.31 -7.41 -5.27
CA PRO A 29 -12.05 -8.83 -5.01
C PRO A 29 -10.82 -9.07 -4.13
N ALA A 30 -9.76 -8.28 -4.30
CA ALA A 30 -8.56 -8.38 -3.45
C ALA A 30 -8.85 -8.12 -1.96
N VAL A 31 -9.77 -7.22 -1.63
CA VAL A 31 -10.14 -6.93 -0.23
C VAL A 31 -10.90 -8.11 0.39
N ILE A 32 -11.75 -8.77 -0.42
CA ILE A 32 -12.48 -9.96 -0.01
C ILE A 32 -11.50 -11.11 0.22
N GLU A 33 -10.56 -11.34 -0.70
CA GLU A 33 -9.53 -12.37 -0.59
C GLU A 33 -8.61 -12.13 0.63
N GLU A 34 -8.26 -10.88 0.94
CA GLU A 34 -7.47 -10.53 2.13
C GLU A 34 -8.25 -10.84 3.41
N ARG A 35 -9.54 -10.46 3.48
CA ARG A 35 -10.40 -10.75 4.63
C ARG A 35 -10.59 -12.25 4.86
N ASN A 36 -10.61 -13.03 3.78
CA ASN A 36 -10.67 -14.49 3.82
C ASN A 36 -9.32 -15.14 4.15
N GLY A 37 -8.23 -14.38 4.18
CA GLY A 37 -6.87 -14.88 4.43
C GLY A 37 -6.25 -15.64 3.25
N GLU A 38 -6.85 -15.53 2.06
CA GLU A 38 -6.36 -16.15 0.83
C GLU A 38 -5.11 -15.43 0.31
N ILE A 39 -5.10 -14.10 0.44
CA ILE A 39 -3.95 -13.25 0.15
C ILE A 39 -3.47 -12.53 1.41
N GLU A 40 -2.20 -12.18 1.42
CA GLU A 40 -1.60 -11.36 2.47
C GLU A 40 -0.54 -10.43 1.91
N PHE A 41 -0.39 -9.27 2.53
CA PHE A 41 0.67 -8.32 2.22
C PHE A 41 1.87 -8.59 3.11
N ARG A 42 3.01 -8.89 2.49
CA ARG A 42 4.27 -9.12 3.20
C ARG A 42 5.31 -8.11 2.77
N VAL A 43 5.96 -7.51 3.75
CA VAL A 43 7.20 -6.77 3.55
C VAL A 43 8.34 -7.77 3.65
N VAL A 44 9.13 -7.89 2.58
CA VAL A 44 10.26 -8.83 2.50
C VAL A 44 11.55 -8.10 2.16
N ASN A 45 12.65 -8.57 2.72
CA ASN A 45 14.00 -8.12 2.41
C ASN A 45 14.89 -9.36 2.18
N ASN A 46 16.13 -9.15 1.72
CA ASN A 46 17.10 -10.24 1.62
C ASN A 46 17.79 -10.49 2.98
N ASP A 47 17.07 -11.13 3.90
CA ASP A 47 17.55 -11.60 5.21
C ASP A 47 18.36 -12.91 5.13
N GLY A 48 18.26 -13.64 4.01
CA GLY A 48 18.87 -14.95 3.80
C GLY A 48 17.95 -16.13 4.16
N GLU A 49 16.73 -15.86 4.61
CA GLU A 49 15.75 -16.90 4.90
C GLU A 49 15.16 -17.49 3.62
N ARG A 50 14.84 -18.79 3.68
CA ARG A 50 14.29 -19.52 2.51
C ARG A 50 13.00 -18.88 2.00
N GLU A 51 12.11 -18.50 2.91
CA GLU A 51 10.80 -17.96 2.55
C GLU A 51 10.92 -16.59 1.87
N SER A 52 11.74 -15.71 2.43
CA SER A 52 12.08 -14.41 1.83
C SER A 52 12.68 -14.58 0.44
N LEU A 53 13.61 -15.53 0.25
CA LEU A 53 14.21 -15.82 -1.06
C LEU A 53 13.19 -16.34 -2.09
N ILE A 54 12.23 -17.16 -1.69
CA ILE A 54 11.14 -17.64 -2.58
C ILE A 54 10.31 -16.45 -3.06
N ILE A 55 9.89 -15.58 -2.14
CA ILE A 55 9.07 -14.40 -2.46
C ILE A 55 9.85 -13.42 -3.34
N LEU A 56 11.11 -13.11 -3.01
CA LEU A 56 11.96 -12.23 -3.80
C LEU A 56 12.22 -12.80 -5.21
N SER A 57 12.38 -14.11 -5.34
CA SER A 57 12.53 -14.76 -6.65
C SER A 57 11.27 -14.63 -7.50
N GLY A 58 10.10 -14.83 -6.89
CA GLY A 58 8.80 -14.58 -7.53
C GLY A 58 8.65 -13.12 -7.97
N LEU A 59 8.96 -12.17 -7.09
CA LEU A 59 8.93 -10.73 -7.38
C LEU A 59 9.87 -10.36 -8.54
N LYS A 60 11.10 -10.87 -8.55
CA LYS A 60 12.03 -10.67 -9.66
C LYS A 60 11.40 -11.11 -10.99
N CYS A 61 10.76 -12.27 -11.01
CA CYS A 61 10.07 -12.78 -12.21
C CYS A 61 8.87 -11.92 -12.61
N VAL A 62 8.10 -11.39 -11.66
CA VAL A 62 7.00 -10.46 -11.92
C VAL A 62 7.55 -9.18 -12.55
N PHE A 63 8.55 -8.54 -11.96
CA PHE A 63 9.14 -7.32 -12.52
C PHE A 63 9.73 -7.55 -13.91
N GLN A 64 10.40 -8.68 -14.14
CA GLN A 64 10.94 -9.00 -15.47
C GLN A 64 9.84 -9.15 -16.54
N LYS A 65 8.65 -9.64 -16.17
CA LYS A 65 7.51 -9.75 -17.08
C LYS A 65 6.81 -8.41 -17.30
N GLN A 66 6.66 -7.61 -16.24
CA GLN A 66 5.93 -6.33 -16.28
C GLN A 66 6.79 -5.16 -16.78
N LEU A 67 8.12 -5.25 -16.66
CA LEU A 67 9.08 -4.22 -17.04
C LEU A 67 10.06 -4.77 -18.10
N PRO A 68 9.61 -4.99 -19.35
CA PRO A 68 10.46 -5.57 -20.39
C PRO A 68 11.66 -4.69 -20.77
N GLU A 69 11.51 -3.37 -20.67
CA GLU A 69 12.58 -2.39 -20.94
C GLU A 69 13.66 -2.35 -19.84
N MET A 70 13.38 -2.91 -18.66
CA MET A 70 14.31 -2.90 -17.54
C MET A 70 15.28 -4.08 -17.62
N PRO A 71 16.61 -3.86 -17.61
CA PRO A 71 17.59 -4.94 -17.69
C PRO A 71 17.42 -5.97 -16.56
N LYS A 72 17.44 -7.25 -16.93
CA LYS A 72 17.27 -8.37 -15.98
C LYS A 72 18.32 -8.35 -14.85
N SER A 73 19.55 -7.97 -15.17
CA SER A 73 20.65 -7.82 -14.20
C SER A 73 20.41 -6.69 -13.21
N TYR A 74 19.84 -5.57 -13.68
CA TYR A 74 19.51 -4.44 -12.84
C TYR A 74 18.38 -4.77 -11.86
N ILE A 75 17.30 -5.40 -12.35
CA ILE A 75 16.19 -5.87 -11.49
C ILE A 75 16.72 -6.85 -10.43
N ALA A 76 17.49 -7.86 -10.85
CA ALA A 76 18.04 -8.83 -9.91
C ALA A 76 18.93 -8.18 -8.85
N ARG A 77 19.77 -7.21 -9.25
CA ARG A 77 20.61 -6.47 -8.31
C ARG A 77 19.78 -5.72 -7.27
N LEU A 78 18.71 -5.02 -7.67
CA LEU A 78 17.87 -4.29 -6.73
C LEU A 78 17.04 -5.20 -5.82
N VAL A 79 16.40 -6.24 -6.38
CA VAL A 79 15.51 -7.12 -5.62
C VAL A 79 16.28 -7.93 -4.57
N TYR A 80 17.53 -8.33 -4.87
CA TYR A 80 18.37 -9.06 -3.93
C TYR A 80 19.31 -8.18 -3.10
N ASP A 81 19.26 -6.85 -3.26
CA ASP A 81 20.02 -5.95 -2.41
C ASP A 81 19.41 -5.90 -1.00
N ARG A 82 20.26 -5.99 0.02
CA ARG A 82 19.83 -5.92 1.42
C ARG A 82 19.37 -4.53 1.84
N ALA A 83 19.78 -3.48 1.11
CA ALA A 83 19.34 -2.11 1.34
C ALA A 83 17.93 -1.83 0.79
N HIS A 84 17.36 -2.75 0.01
CA HIS A 84 16.04 -2.61 -0.59
C HIS A 84 15.00 -3.49 0.13
N MET A 85 13.81 -2.94 0.33
CA MET A 85 12.65 -3.64 0.89
C MET A 85 11.58 -3.73 -0.20
N SER A 86 10.94 -4.89 -0.33
CA SER A 86 9.86 -5.12 -1.29
C SER A 86 8.57 -5.46 -0.55
N ILE A 87 7.45 -4.93 -1.03
CA ILE A 87 6.11 -5.39 -0.63
C ILE A 87 5.60 -6.37 -1.68
N ALA A 88 5.18 -7.55 -1.24
CA ALA A 88 4.57 -8.58 -2.06
C ALA A 88 3.14 -8.85 -1.60
N ILE A 89 2.26 -9.10 -2.56
CA ILE A 89 0.96 -9.73 -2.33
C ILE A 89 1.16 -11.22 -2.56
N VAL A 90 0.97 -12.01 -1.52
CA VAL A 90 1.21 -13.46 -1.53
C VAL A 90 -0.12 -14.19 -1.41
N LYS A 91 -0.42 -15.08 -2.36
CA LYS A 91 -1.57 -15.99 -2.27
C LYS A 91 -1.14 -17.31 -1.62
N LYS A 92 -1.90 -17.82 -0.66
CA LYS A 92 -1.61 -19.08 0.04
C LYS A 92 -2.21 -20.30 -0.70
N PRO A 93 -1.58 -21.49 -0.60
CA PRO A 93 -0.26 -21.75 -0.02
C PRO A 93 0.85 -21.26 -0.95
N LEU A 94 2.03 -20.96 -0.38
CA LEU A 94 3.22 -20.65 -1.18
C LEU A 94 3.56 -21.86 -2.07
N ALA A 95 3.26 -21.76 -3.36
CA ALA A 95 3.64 -22.75 -4.36
C ALA A 95 5.10 -22.52 -4.75
N VAL A 96 5.93 -23.57 -4.64
CA VAL A 96 7.35 -23.56 -5.03
C VAL A 96 7.56 -24.31 -6.33
#